data_AF-X0V8J9-F1
#
_entry.id   AF-X0V8J9-F1
#
_cell.length_a   1.000
_cell.length_b   1.000
_cell.length_c   1.000
_cell.angle_alpha   90.00
_cell.angle_beta   90.00
_cell.angle_gamma   90.00
#
_symmetry.space_group_name_H-M   'P 1'
#
loop_
_entity.id
_entity.type
_entity.pdbx_description
1 polymer ?
#
loop_
_entity_poly.entity_id
_entity_poly.type
_entity_poly.pdbx_seq_one_letter_code
_entity_poly.pdbx_strand_id
1 'polypeptide(L)'
;NVWLDVEFEGAAPKFTRLPGSVQRLGNSAHLCENLENLDFFIRNVNVQDEGITETNKDVNQFFTSFSNISKHVQAGLTSLEALDDVVRMGQIVAGGKDAFQENPVLSFITCVIKSPLQMVDDTAAKLIEISKRRVPVVISSCPMGGATGPFDEFGMVAQINAELLAGVALNQLVAPGAPVLYGAVPVRTRLDNLNDMYAAPEFVHYNLDCAQMARFYGLPCYSTAGVGDTSVPGIQATVEKMLTLVAVPASGAQYVHYAFGLLER
;
A
#
# COMPACT_ATOMS: atom_id res chain seq x y z
N ASN A 1 12.13 -1.41 3.00
CA ASN A 1 13.42 -2.13 2.87
C ASN A 1 14.18 -2.26 4.18
N VAL A 2 13.94 -1.35 5.12
CA VAL A 2 14.68 -1.26 6.37
C VAL A 2 13.70 -1.47 7.50
N TRP A 3 14.12 -2.23 8.51
CA TRP A 3 13.50 -2.32 9.81
C TRP A 3 14.25 -1.39 10.76
N LEU A 4 13.53 -0.61 11.57
CA LEU A 4 14.14 0.21 12.61
C LEU A 4 14.04 -0.54 13.93
N ASP A 5 15.17 -1.05 14.39
CA ASP A 5 15.27 -1.67 15.71
C ASP A 5 15.50 -0.61 16.78
N VAL A 6 15.06 -0.89 18.01
CA VAL A 6 15.23 0.03 19.13
C VAL A 6 15.83 -0.68 20.33
N GLU A 7 16.94 -0.12 20.82
CA GLU A 7 17.57 -0.50 22.07
C GLU A 7 17.46 0.68 23.06
N PHE A 8 17.39 0.39 24.36
CA PHE A 8 17.34 1.44 25.38
C PHE A 8 18.63 1.44 26.20
N GLU A 9 19.40 2.53 26.10
CA GLU A 9 20.53 2.81 26.96
C GLU A 9 20.04 3.74 28.09
N GLY A 10 19.56 3.13 29.18
CA GLY A 10 18.83 3.86 30.23
C GLY A 10 17.46 4.33 29.74
N ALA A 11 17.21 5.65 29.76
CA ALA A 11 15.98 6.24 29.22
C ALA A 11 16.10 6.69 27.75
N ALA A 12 17.30 6.63 27.17
CA ALA A 12 17.55 7.09 25.81
C ALA A 12 17.35 5.94 24.81
N PRO A 13 16.47 6.12 23.79
CA PRO A 13 16.34 5.14 22.72
C PRO A 13 17.49 5.29 21.72
N LYS A 14 18.00 4.16 21.26
CA LYS A 14 18.99 4.05 20.18
C LYS A 14 18.37 3.26 19.04
N PHE A 15 18.36 3.88 17.86
CA PHE A 15 17.73 3.30 16.68
C PHE A 15 18.76 2.72 15.73
N THR A 16 18.56 1.48 15.30
CA THR A 16 19.46 0.80 14.37
C THR A 16 18.69 0.34 13.14
N ARG A 17 19.18 0.70 11.95
CA ARG A 17 18.60 0.31 10.67
C ARG A 17 19.11 -1.07 10.27
N LEU A 18 18.19 -2.02 10.09
CA LEU A 18 18.49 -3.39 9.72
C LEU A 18 17.82 -3.77 8.40
N PRO A 19 18.40 -4.69 7.60
CA PRO A 19 17.73 -5.24 6.44
C PRO A 19 16.43 -5.95 6.83
N GLY A 20 15.42 -5.82 5.97
CA GLY A 20 14.19 -6.61 6.10
C GLY A 20 14.46 -8.10 5.96
N SER A 21 13.76 -8.90 6.75
CA SER A 21 13.84 -10.36 6.71
C SER A 21 12.47 -11.02 6.88
N VAL A 22 12.37 -12.31 6.57
CA VAL A 22 11.18 -13.15 6.84
C VAL A 22 10.78 -13.06 8.31
N GLN A 23 11.75 -13.17 9.22
CA GLN A 23 11.50 -13.07 10.65
C GLN A 23 10.88 -11.72 11.03
N ARG A 24 11.41 -10.61 10.49
CA ARG A 24 10.89 -9.27 10.77
C ARG A 24 9.50 -9.04 10.18
N LEU A 25 9.22 -9.63 9.01
CA LEU A 25 7.87 -9.63 8.44
C LEU A 25 6.89 -10.38 9.36
N GLY A 26 7.28 -11.55 9.85
CA GLY A 26 6.48 -12.33 10.80
C GLY A 26 6.23 -11.58 12.11
N ASN A 27 7.27 -11.00 12.71
CA ASN A 27 7.15 -10.17 13.92
C ASN A 27 6.21 -8.98 13.71
N SER A 28 6.30 -8.33 12.55
CA SER A 28 5.43 -7.21 12.18
C SER A 28 3.97 -7.64 12.06
N ALA A 29 3.69 -8.74 11.36
CA ALA A 29 2.36 -9.31 11.22
C ALA A 29 1.78 -9.72 12.59
N HIS A 30 2.59 -10.36 13.43
CA HIS A 30 2.19 -10.76 14.78
C HIS A 30 1.90 -9.57 15.71
N LEU A 31 2.69 -8.50 15.60
CA LEU A 31 2.37 -7.24 16.29
C LEU A 31 1.01 -6.70 15.82
N CYS A 32 0.78 -6.67 14.51
CA CYS A 32 -0.47 -6.17 13.93
C CYS A 32 -1.71 -6.99 14.32
N GLU A 33 -1.56 -8.29 14.58
CA GLU A 33 -2.65 -9.12 15.14
C GLU A 33 -3.19 -8.53 16.44
N ASN A 34 -2.29 -8.03 17.28
CA ASN A 34 -2.60 -7.54 18.62
C ASN A 34 -2.99 -6.04 18.66
N LEU A 35 -3.00 -5.35 17.52
CA LEU A 35 -3.44 -3.96 17.44
C LEU A 35 -4.94 -3.87 17.21
N GLU A 36 -5.70 -3.41 18.21
CA GLU A 36 -7.16 -3.28 18.15
C GLU A 36 -7.65 -2.38 17.01
N ASN A 37 -6.92 -1.30 16.72
CA ASN A 37 -7.30 -0.29 15.73
C ASN A 37 -6.66 -0.53 14.34
N LEU A 38 -6.21 -1.76 14.07
CA LEU A 38 -5.67 -2.15 12.77
C LEU A 38 -6.53 -3.27 12.20
N ASP A 39 -7.19 -3.02 11.07
CA ASP A 39 -8.14 -3.95 10.46
C ASP A 39 -7.49 -4.89 9.43
N PHE A 40 -6.35 -4.50 8.85
CA PHE A 40 -5.65 -5.27 7.82
C PHE A 40 -4.14 -5.05 7.87
N PHE A 41 -3.39 -5.99 7.30
CA PHE A 41 -1.94 -5.96 7.23
C PHE A 41 -1.45 -5.82 5.78
N ILE A 42 -0.76 -4.72 5.50
CA ILE A 42 0.05 -4.61 4.28
C ILE A 42 1.46 -5.07 4.60
N ARG A 43 2.04 -5.89 3.72
CA ARG A 43 3.46 -6.27 3.80
C ARG A 43 4.34 -5.01 3.88
N ASN A 44 4.87 -4.72 5.07
CA ASN A 44 5.61 -3.50 5.37
C ASN A 44 7.14 -3.68 5.35
N VAL A 45 7.63 -4.92 5.26
CA VAL A 45 9.06 -5.25 5.19
C VAL A 45 9.39 -5.89 3.85
N ASN A 46 10.34 -5.31 3.11
CA ASN A 46 10.91 -5.99 1.95
C ASN A 46 11.95 -7.01 2.45
N VAL A 47 11.61 -8.28 2.33
CA VAL A 47 12.42 -9.44 2.70
C VAL A 47 13.67 -9.52 1.81
N GLN A 48 14.83 -9.74 2.42
CA GLN A 48 16.15 -9.79 1.77
C GLN A 48 17.01 -10.97 2.22
N ASP A 49 16.42 -11.98 2.87
CA ASP A 49 17.14 -13.21 3.22
C ASP A 49 17.69 -13.88 1.96
N GLU A 50 18.90 -14.43 2.05
CA GLU A 50 19.64 -15.00 0.91
C GLU A 50 18.86 -16.09 0.14
N GLY A 51 18.03 -16.87 0.85
CA GLY A 51 17.18 -17.91 0.24
C GLY A 51 15.91 -17.41 -0.46
N ILE A 52 15.63 -16.10 -0.43
CA ILE A 52 14.43 -15.52 -1.02
C ILE A 52 14.76 -14.93 -2.39
N THR A 53 14.26 -15.60 -3.42
CA THR A 53 14.45 -15.28 -4.84
C THR A 53 13.19 -14.64 -5.42
N GLU A 54 13.29 -14.02 -6.59
CA GLU A 54 12.12 -13.44 -7.28
C GLU A 54 11.00 -14.47 -7.53
N THR A 55 11.36 -15.74 -7.71
CA THR A 55 10.43 -16.84 -7.98
C THR A 55 9.69 -17.34 -6.73
N ASN A 56 10.26 -17.21 -5.53
CA ASN A 56 9.65 -17.72 -4.30
C ASN A 56 9.18 -16.61 -3.33
N LYS A 57 9.53 -15.35 -3.62
CA LYS A 57 9.32 -14.21 -2.74
C LYS A 57 7.86 -13.99 -2.39
N ASP A 58 6.97 -13.99 -3.38
CA ASP A 58 5.56 -13.68 -3.15
C ASP A 58 4.91 -14.74 -2.24
N VAL A 59 5.15 -16.03 -2.53
CA VAL A 59 4.65 -17.15 -1.72
C VAL A 59 5.17 -17.07 -0.28
N ASN A 60 6.47 -16.83 -0.08
CA ASN A 60 7.04 -16.70 1.26
C ASN A 60 6.49 -15.50 2.03
N GLN A 61 6.24 -14.38 1.35
CA GLN A 61 5.67 -13.19 1.99
C GLN A 61 4.24 -13.42 2.47
N PHE A 62 3.37 -13.98 1.63
CA PHE A 62 2.00 -14.30 2.02
C PHE A 62 1.96 -15.40 3.08
N PHE A 63 2.74 -16.47 2.93
CA PHE A 63 2.82 -17.55 3.90
C PHE A 63 3.24 -17.04 5.28
N THR A 64 4.29 -16.23 5.33
CA THR A 64 4.78 -15.64 6.58
C THR A 64 3.74 -14.72 7.20
N SER A 65 3.04 -13.92 6.40
CA SER A 65 2.00 -13.03 6.90
C SER A 65 0.84 -13.83 7.52
N PHE A 66 0.26 -14.77 6.77
CA PHE A 66 -0.85 -15.61 7.23
C PHE A 66 -0.51 -16.51 8.41
N SER A 67 0.76 -16.89 8.57
CA SER A 67 1.19 -17.69 9.73
C SER A 67 1.22 -16.88 11.03
N ASN A 68 1.13 -15.55 10.96
CA ASN A 68 1.33 -14.64 12.08
C ASN A 68 0.16 -13.68 12.34
N ILE A 69 -0.79 -13.56 11.41
CA ILE A 69 -1.98 -12.69 11.55
C ILE A 69 -3.22 -13.37 10.98
N SER A 70 -4.37 -13.16 11.63
CA SER A 70 -5.69 -13.65 11.19
C SER A 70 -6.48 -12.62 10.36
N LYS A 71 -6.06 -11.36 10.43
CA LYS A 71 -6.63 -10.23 9.68
C LYS A 71 -6.26 -10.30 8.19
N HIS A 72 -6.98 -9.52 7.37
CA HIS A 72 -6.78 -9.45 5.92
C HIS A 72 -5.33 -9.07 5.56
N VAL A 73 -4.75 -9.75 4.57
CA VAL A 73 -3.37 -9.50 4.10
C VAL A 73 -3.35 -8.89 2.71
N GLN A 74 -2.60 -7.81 2.53
CA GLN A 74 -2.43 -7.16 1.23
C GLN A 74 -0.95 -6.99 0.86
N ALA A 75 -0.61 -7.30 -0.39
CA ALA A 75 0.73 -7.08 -0.93
C ALA A 75 0.73 -6.90 -2.45
N GLY A 76 1.83 -6.40 -3.00
CA GLY A 76 2.07 -6.46 -4.44
C GLY A 76 2.49 -7.86 -4.88
N LEU A 77 2.34 -8.14 -6.18
CA LEU A 77 2.79 -9.38 -6.81
C LEU A 77 4.04 -9.12 -7.65
N THR A 78 5.14 -9.80 -7.32
CA THR A 78 6.43 -9.66 -8.03
C THR A 78 6.43 -10.47 -9.31
N SER A 79 6.13 -11.77 -9.23
CA SER A 79 6.05 -12.68 -10.37
C SER A 79 4.61 -13.09 -10.64
N LEU A 80 4.19 -12.99 -11.90
CA LEU A 80 2.87 -13.46 -12.32
C LEU A 80 2.70 -14.98 -12.13
N GLU A 81 3.80 -15.74 -12.24
CA GLU A 81 3.80 -17.19 -12.07
C GLU A 81 3.39 -17.61 -10.64
N ALA A 82 3.66 -16.76 -9.64
CA ALA A 82 3.31 -17.03 -8.24
C ALA A 82 1.82 -16.77 -7.92
N LEU A 83 1.05 -16.17 -8.85
CA LEU A 83 -0.33 -15.78 -8.59
C LEU A 83 -1.20 -16.97 -8.17
N ASP A 84 -1.09 -18.09 -8.88
CA ASP A 84 -1.92 -19.26 -8.60
C ASP A 84 -1.61 -19.87 -7.23
N ASP A 85 -0.35 -19.90 -6.84
CA ASP A 85 0.07 -20.39 -5.52
C ASP A 85 -0.41 -19.48 -4.39
N VAL A 86 -0.29 -18.15 -4.56
CA VAL A 86 -0.76 -17.18 -3.57
C VAL A 86 -2.29 -17.23 -3.42
N VAL A 87 -3.03 -17.28 -4.53
CA VAL A 87 -4.50 -17.38 -4.49
C VAL A 87 -4.93 -18.72 -3.88
N ARG A 88 -4.26 -19.83 -4.21
CA ARG A 88 -4.52 -21.13 -3.60
C ARG A 88 -4.28 -21.10 -2.09
N MET A 89 -3.23 -20.41 -1.63
CA MET A 89 -2.97 -20.23 -0.21
C MET A 89 -4.12 -19.48 0.48
N GLY A 90 -4.59 -18.38 -0.11
CA GLY A 90 -5.77 -17.65 0.38
C GLY A 90 -7.03 -18.52 0.44
N GLN A 91 -7.24 -19.38 -0.57
CA GLN A 91 -8.36 -20.33 -0.58
C GLN A 91 -8.25 -21.37 0.54
N ILE A 92 -7.05 -21.88 0.83
CA ILE A 92 -6.84 -22.81 1.94
C ILE A 92 -7.16 -22.13 3.28
N VAL A 93 -6.65 -20.92 3.49
CA VAL A 93 -6.87 -20.13 4.71
C VAL A 93 -8.35 -19.80 4.92
N ALA A 94 -9.05 -19.42 3.85
CA ALA A 94 -10.49 -19.12 3.91
C ALA A 94 -11.38 -20.36 4.10
N GLY A 95 -10.84 -21.58 3.98
CA GLY A 95 -11.61 -22.83 4.10
C GLY A 95 -12.19 -23.36 2.79
N GLY A 96 -11.74 -22.86 1.64
CA GLY A 96 -12.13 -23.33 0.32
C GLY A 96 -12.25 -22.21 -0.72
N LYS A 97 -12.50 -22.61 -1.97
CA LYS A 97 -12.69 -21.65 -3.09
C LYS A 97 -13.91 -20.77 -2.90
N ASP A 98 -15.04 -21.35 -2.51
CA ASP A 98 -16.30 -20.63 -2.37
C ASP A 98 -16.24 -19.63 -1.21
N ALA A 99 -15.72 -20.05 -0.06
CA ALA A 99 -15.50 -19.18 1.09
C ALA A 99 -14.55 -18.01 0.76
N PHE A 100 -13.48 -18.27 -0.01
CA PHE A 100 -12.57 -17.22 -0.46
C PHE A 100 -13.22 -16.23 -1.43
N GLN A 101 -14.13 -16.68 -2.31
CA GLN A 101 -14.84 -15.79 -3.22
C GLN A 101 -15.88 -14.93 -2.50
N GLU A 102 -16.50 -15.45 -1.45
CA GLU A 102 -17.46 -14.70 -0.61
C GLU A 102 -16.74 -13.69 0.30
N ASN A 103 -15.65 -14.09 0.94
CA ASN A 103 -14.87 -13.24 1.85
C ASN A 103 -13.35 -13.42 1.64
N PRO A 104 -12.76 -12.70 0.69
CA PRO A 104 -11.33 -12.82 0.39
C PRO A 104 -10.45 -12.43 1.57
N VAL A 105 -9.55 -13.32 1.97
CA VAL A 105 -8.57 -13.08 3.06
C VAL A 105 -7.29 -12.37 2.58
N LEU A 106 -7.16 -12.16 1.26
CA LEU A 106 -6.10 -11.36 0.67
C LEU A 106 -6.58 -10.46 -0.45
N SER A 107 -5.75 -9.46 -0.74
CA SER A 107 -5.89 -8.59 -1.91
C SER A 107 -4.53 -8.20 -2.45
N PHE A 108 -4.51 -7.64 -3.66
CA PHE A 108 -3.29 -7.20 -4.30
C PHE A 108 -3.22 -5.67 -4.45
N ILE A 109 -2.01 -5.14 -4.53
CA ILE A 109 -1.75 -3.75 -4.96
C ILE A 109 -1.03 -3.81 -6.31
N THR A 110 -1.55 -3.11 -7.32
CA THR A 110 -0.91 -3.00 -8.64
C THR A 110 -0.63 -1.54 -8.98
N CYS A 111 0.64 -1.23 -9.25
CA CYS A 111 1.06 0.07 -9.79
C CYS A 111 1.02 0.02 -11.32
N VAL A 112 -0.19 -0.12 -11.87
CA VAL A 112 -0.38 -0.38 -13.30
C VAL A 112 0.03 0.80 -14.18
N ILE A 113 -0.01 2.01 -13.61
CA ILE A 113 0.46 3.24 -14.23
C ILE A 113 1.76 3.68 -13.55
N LYS A 114 2.78 3.89 -14.37
CA LYS A 114 3.97 4.65 -14.01
C LYS A 114 3.71 6.11 -14.34
N SER A 115 3.62 6.95 -13.32
CA SER A 115 3.40 8.38 -13.52
C SER A 115 4.62 9.03 -14.20
N PRO A 116 4.41 9.94 -15.17
CA PRO A 116 3.11 10.42 -15.66
C PRO A 116 2.50 9.53 -16.76
N LEU A 117 1.25 9.11 -16.56
CA LEU A 117 0.33 8.61 -17.59
C LEU A 117 0.81 7.41 -18.45
N GLN A 118 1.73 6.58 -17.95
CA GLN A 118 2.25 5.42 -18.70
C GLN A 118 1.76 4.08 -18.12
N MET A 119 0.92 3.37 -18.86
CA MET A 119 0.58 1.96 -18.54
C MET A 119 1.81 1.06 -18.73
N VAL A 120 2.12 0.21 -17.75
CA VAL A 120 3.27 -0.70 -17.80
C VAL A 120 2.81 -2.14 -18.06
N ASP A 121 3.30 -2.73 -19.15
CA ASP A 121 2.88 -4.05 -19.65
C ASP A 121 2.92 -5.16 -18.59
N ASP A 122 4.01 -5.25 -17.83
CA ASP A 122 4.19 -6.27 -16.78
C ASP A 122 3.10 -6.17 -15.70
N THR A 123 2.88 -4.97 -15.14
CA THR A 123 1.84 -4.76 -14.12
C THR A 123 0.43 -4.83 -14.68
N ALA A 124 0.23 -4.47 -15.95
CA ALA A 124 -1.04 -4.61 -16.65
C ALA A 124 -1.39 -6.09 -16.84
N ALA A 125 -0.43 -6.94 -17.23
CA ALA A 125 -0.61 -8.39 -17.32
C ALA A 125 -1.01 -8.98 -15.96
N LYS A 126 -0.36 -8.56 -14.87
CA LYS A 126 -0.73 -8.96 -13.51
C LYS A 126 -2.14 -8.53 -13.14
N LEU A 127 -2.51 -7.27 -13.41
CA LEU A 127 -3.86 -6.78 -13.16
C LEU A 127 -4.91 -7.60 -13.93
N ILE A 128 -4.67 -7.89 -15.22
CA ILE A 128 -5.58 -8.69 -16.04
C ILE A 128 -5.82 -10.06 -15.38
N GLU A 129 -4.77 -10.77 -14.99
CA GLU A 129 -4.89 -12.11 -14.39
C GLU A 129 -5.53 -12.10 -12.99
N ILE A 130 -5.24 -11.08 -12.17
CA ILE A 130 -5.91 -10.87 -10.89
C ILE A 130 -7.40 -10.61 -11.09
N SER A 131 -7.75 -9.77 -12.07
CA SER A 131 -9.13 -9.37 -12.39
C SER A 131 -9.97 -10.56 -12.86
N LYS A 132 -9.40 -11.44 -13.72
CA LYS A 132 -10.06 -12.68 -14.16
C LYS A 132 -10.45 -13.60 -13.00
N ARG A 133 -9.63 -13.62 -11.94
CA ARG A 133 -9.85 -14.40 -10.70
C ARG A 133 -10.77 -13.68 -9.70
N ARG A 134 -11.19 -12.45 -10.01
CA ARG A 134 -12.05 -11.58 -9.19
C ARG A 134 -11.52 -11.35 -7.77
N VAL A 135 -10.20 -11.41 -7.60
CA VAL A 135 -9.55 -11.11 -6.32
C VAL A 135 -9.49 -9.58 -6.16
N PRO A 136 -9.81 -9.02 -4.98
CA PRO A 136 -9.76 -7.59 -4.77
C PRO A 136 -8.38 -7.00 -5.07
N VAL A 137 -8.36 -5.87 -5.76
CA VAL A 137 -7.12 -5.21 -6.18
C VAL A 137 -7.20 -3.69 -5.99
N VAL A 138 -6.11 -3.11 -5.49
CA VAL A 138 -5.90 -1.67 -5.46
C VAL A 138 -5.19 -1.26 -6.74
N ILE A 139 -5.81 -0.36 -7.52
CA ILE A 139 -5.09 0.36 -8.58
C ILE A 139 -4.34 1.49 -7.89
N SER A 140 -3.03 1.38 -7.79
CA SER A 140 -2.20 2.37 -7.11
C SER A 140 -1.53 3.31 -8.12
N SER A 141 -1.62 4.61 -7.87
CA SER A 141 -0.85 5.64 -8.58
C SER A 141 -0.22 6.59 -7.56
N CYS A 142 1.05 6.94 -7.78
CA CYS A 142 1.87 7.74 -6.88
C CYS A 142 2.66 8.83 -7.66
N PRO A 143 1.97 9.82 -8.25
CA PRO A 143 2.64 10.95 -8.85
C PRO A 143 3.22 11.86 -7.77
N MET A 144 4.41 12.38 -8.04
CA MET A 144 5.11 13.30 -7.17
C MET A 144 5.05 14.70 -7.78
N GLY A 145 4.40 15.63 -7.09
CA GLY A 145 4.25 17.02 -7.51
C GLY A 145 5.58 17.72 -7.63
N GLY A 146 5.91 18.10 -8.87
CA GLY A 146 7.18 18.70 -9.23
C GLY A 146 8.19 17.75 -9.85
N ALA A 147 7.88 16.46 -9.97
CA ALA A 147 8.71 15.47 -10.65
C ALA A 147 7.92 14.62 -11.65
N THR A 148 7.10 13.70 -11.18
CA THR A 148 6.30 12.78 -12.02
C THR A 148 4.84 13.22 -12.18
N GLY A 149 4.47 14.33 -11.56
CA GLY A 149 3.24 15.05 -11.82
C GLY A 149 3.44 16.56 -11.68
N PRO A 150 2.44 17.36 -12.08
CA PRO A 150 2.55 18.82 -12.08
C PRO A 150 2.70 19.41 -10.68
N PHE A 151 3.30 20.59 -10.62
CA PHE A 151 3.42 21.37 -9.37
C PHE A 151 2.10 21.99 -8.94
N ASP A 152 1.22 22.27 -9.91
CA ASP A 152 -0.12 22.78 -9.69
C ASP A 152 -1.04 21.66 -9.17
N GLU A 153 -1.87 22.01 -8.19
CA GLU A 153 -2.72 21.09 -7.46
C GLU A 153 -3.84 20.50 -8.32
N PHE A 154 -4.55 21.32 -9.08
CA PHE A 154 -5.61 20.83 -9.96
C PHE A 154 -5.03 19.93 -11.04
N GLY A 155 -3.87 20.27 -11.59
CA GLY A 155 -3.12 19.40 -12.48
C GLY A 155 -2.79 18.06 -11.83
N MET A 156 -2.38 18.06 -10.56
CA MET A 156 -1.98 16.85 -9.82
C MET A 156 -3.18 15.92 -9.64
N VAL A 157 -4.30 16.46 -9.15
CA VAL A 157 -5.54 15.72 -8.93
C VAL A 157 -6.12 15.22 -10.26
N ALA A 158 -6.07 16.03 -11.32
CA ALA A 158 -6.53 15.61 -12.64
C ALA A 158 -5.68 14.46 -13.21
N GLN A 159 -4.35 14.55 -13.07
CA GLN A 159 -3.44 13.50 -13.55
C GLN A 159 -3.66 12.20 -12.79
N ILE A 160 -3.58 12.21 -11.45
CA ILE A 160 -3.73 10.98 -10.66
C ILE A 160 -5.09 10.31 -10.90
N ASN A 161 -6.15 11.11 -11.05
CA ASN A 161 -7.47 10.59 -11.35
C ASN A 161 -7.52 9.91 -12.73
N ALA A 162 -6.90 10.50 -13.75
CA ALA A 162 -6.82 9.88 -15.07
C ALA A 162 -6.05 8.54 -15.02
N GLU A 163 -4.96 8.47 -14.27
CA GLU A 163 -4.17 7.24 -14.08
C GLU A 163 -5.00 6.14 -13.39
N LEU A 164 -5.68 6.50 -12.30
CA LEU A 164 -6.50 5.56 -11.53
C LEU A 164 -7.69 5.05 -12.32
N LEU A 165 -8.42 5.94 -13.01
CA LEU A 165 -9.55 5.55 -13.85
C LEU A 165 -9.12 4.69 -15.03
N ALA A 166 -7.94 4.90 -15.61
CA ALA A 166 -7.40 4.02 -16.66
C ALA A 166 -7.18 2.60 -16.13
N GLY A 167 -6.61 2.44 -14.94
CA GLY A 167 -6.43 1.12 -14.31
C GLY A 167 -7.76 0.47 -13.89
N VAL A 168 -8.69 1.25 -13.34
CA VAL A 168 -10.05 0.77 -13.02
C VAL A 168 -10.78 0.32 -14.29
N ALA A 169 -10.71 1.10 -15.36
CA ALA A 169 -11.30 0.73 -16.65
C ALA A 169 -10.71 -0.58 -17.19
N LEU A 170 -9.39 -0.76 -17.13
CA LEU A 170 -8.75 -2.02 -17.52
C LEU A 170 -9.28 -3.21 -16.69
N ASN A 171 -9.35 -3.07 -15.37
CA ASN A 171 -9.92 -4.09 -14.48
C ASN A 171 -11.37 -4.46 -14.87
N GLN A 172 -12.22 -3.46 -15.11
CA GLN A 172 -13.63 -3.68 -15.47
C GLN A 172 -13.82 -4.21 -16.89
N LEU A 173 -12.95 -3.86 -17.85
CA LEU A 173 -12.96 -4.41 -19.21
C LEU A 173 -12.59 -5.90 -19.23
N VAL A 174 -11.69 -6.32 -18.33
CA VAL A 174 -11.27 -7.72 -18.22
C VAL A 174 -12.36 -8.56 -17.55
N ALA A 175 -12.93 -8.06 -16.46
CA ALA A 175 -13.95 -8.77 -15.69
C ALA A 175 -14.94 -7.76 -15.08
N PRO A 176 -16.08 -7.50 -15.74
CA PRO A 176 -17.08 -6.57 -15.22
C PRO A 176 -17.50 -6.92 -13.78
N GLY A 177 -17.50 -5.89 -12.92
CA GLY A 177 -17.81 -6.02 -11.50
C GLY A 177 -16.72 -6.70 -10.67
N ALA A 178 -15.50 -6.89 -11.19
CA ALA A 178 -14.38 -7.33 -10.36
C ALA A 178 -14.11 -6.30 -9.25
N PRO A 179 -13.78 -6.71 -8.01
CA PRO A 179 -13.58 -5.78 -6.91
C PRO A 179 -12.31 -4.94 -7.10
N VAL A 180 -12.44 -3.63 -6.98
CA VAL A 180 -11.33 -2.69 -7.20
C VAL A 180 -11.41 -1.51 -6.24
N LEU A 181 -10.24 -1.06 -5.77
CA LEU A 181 -10.10 0.15 -4.95
C LEU A 181 -9.40 1.25 -5.74
N TYR A 182 -9.89 2.48 -5.57
CA TYR A 182 -9.27 3.70 -6.08
C TYR A 182 -8.08 4.05 -5.17
N GLY A 183 -6.86 3.69 -5.58
CA GLY A 183 -5.64 3.81 -4.77
C GLY A 183 -4.82 5.06 -5.04
N ALA A 184 -5.27 6.19 -4.52
CA ALA A 184 -4.58 7.47 -4.66
C ALA A 184 -3.47 7.63 -3.62
N VAL A 185 -2.24 7.85 -4.10
CA VAL A 185 -1.04 8.07 -3.28
C VAL A 185 -0.31 9.34 -3.76
N PRO A 186 -0.97 10.50 -3.89
CA PRO A 186 -0.30 11.70 -4.37
C PRO A 186 0.69 12.21 -3.32
N VAL A 187 1.89 12.58 -3.75
CA VAL A 187 2.91 13.16 -2.87
C VAL A 187 3.49 14.45 -3.46
N ARG A 188 4.13 15.26 -2.63
CA ARG A 188 4.95 16.38 -3.11
C ARG A 188 6.41 15.95 -3.19
N THR A 189 7.14 16.46 -4.17
CA THR A 189 8.57 16.26 -4.24
C THR A 189 9.28 17.32 -3.38
N ARG A 190 10.22 16.85 -2.56
CA ARG A 190 11.17 17.71 -1.88
C ARG A 190 12.16 18.33 -2.87
N LEU A 191 12.29 19.66 -2.91
CA LEU A 191 13.19 20.32 -3.86
C LEU A 191 14.67 20.23 -3.50
N ASP A 192 15.00 19.87 -2.27
CA ASP A 192 16.38 19.74 -1.78
C ASP A 192 17.00 18.37 -2.10
N ASN A 193 16.22 17.29 -2.09
CA ASN A 193 16.71 15.92 -2.26
C ASN A 193 15.87 15.03 -3.20
N LEU A 194 14.75 15.53 -3.73
CA LEU A 194 13.81 14.82 -4.61
C LEU A 194 13.09 13.61 -3.97
N ASN A 195 13.11 13.48 -2.65
CA ASN A 195 12.30 12.50 -1.93
C ASN A 195 10.82 12.93 -1.86
N ASP A 196 9.97 12.00 -1.40
CA ASP A 196 8.59 12.29 -1.00
C ASP A 196 8.55 13.29 0.15
N MET A 197 7.53 14.15 0.16
CA MET A 197 7.22 15.08 1.24
C MET A 197 5.77 14.84 1.69
N TYR A 198 5.62 14.07 2.76
CA TYR A 198 4.34 13.64 3.33
C TYR A 198 3.74 14.66 4.29
N ALA A 199 4.57 15.43 5.01
CA ALA A 199 4.10 16.39 6.01
C ALA A 199 3.70 17.75 5.40
N ALA A 200 3.68 17.87 4.08
CA ALA A 200 3.28 19.08 3.38
C ALA A 200 1.75 19.29 3.44
N PRO A 201 1.26 20.53 3.54
CA PRO A 201 -0.17 20.80 3.47
C PRO A 201 -0.78 20.35 2.12
N GLU A 202 -0.03 20.43 1.03
CA GLU A 202 -0.51 19.96 -0.28
C GLU A 202 -0.72 18.44 -0.29
N PHE A 203 0.09 17.67 0.44
CA PHE A 203 -0.12 16.21 0.56
C PHE A 203 -1.50 15.92 1.16
N VAL A 204 -1.87 16.64 2.23
CA VAL A 204 -3.20 16.50 2.83
C VAL A 204 -4.27 16.88 1.81
N HIS A 205 -4.13 18.03 1.16
CA HIS A 205 -5.11 18.51 0.19
C HIS A 205 -5.37 17.51 -0.93
N TYR A 206 -4.31 17.00 -1.56
CA TYR A 206 -4.43 16.04 -2.65
C TYR A 206 -5.20 14.78 -2.25
N ASN A 207 -4.95 14.28 -1.03
CA ASN A 207 -5.65 13.10 -0.52
C ASN A 207 -7.13 13.39 -0.23
N LEU A 208 -7.48 14.59 0.28
CA LEU A 208 -8.87 15.01 0.46
C LEU A 208 -9.63 15.03 -0.87
N ASP A 209 -9.02 15.62 -1.91
CA ASP A 209 -9.62 15.72 -3.24
C ASP A 209 -9.76 14.34 -3.88
N CYS A 210 -8.74 13.50 -3.78
CA CYS A 210 -8.79 12.14 -4.27
C CYS A 210 -9.89 11.31 -3.58
N ALA A 211 -10.11 11.49 -2.27
CA ALA A 211 -11.20 10.84 -1.56
C ALA A 211 -12.58 11.33 -2.02
N GLN A 212 -12.72 12.62 -2.31
CA GLN A 212 -13.94 13.17 -2.92
C GLN A 212 -14.19 12.58 -4.32
N MET A 213 -13.16 12.48 -5.15
CA MET A 213 -13.25 11.88 -6.47
C MET A 213 -13.61 10.39 -6.40
N ALA A 214 -12.99 9.62 -5.50
CA ALA A 214 -13.34 8.22 -5.29
C ALA A 214 -14.84 8.04 -4.96
N ARG A 215 -15.40 8.90 -4.09
CA ARG A 215 -16.84 8.93 -3.82
C ARG A 215 -17.68 9.31 -5.02
N PHE A 216 -17.25 10.28 -5.81
CA PHE A 216 -17.94 10.68 -7.03
C PHE A 216 -18.07 9.50 -8.02
N TYR A 217 -17.04 8.65 -8.10
CA TYR A 217 -17.07 7.42 -8.91
C TYR A 217 -17.75 6.21 -8.23
N GLY A 218 -18.16 6.34 -6.97
CA GLY A 218 -18.72 5.22 -6.20
C GLY A 218 -17.72 4.09 -5.92
N LEU A 219 -16.43 4.42 -5.82
CA LEU A 219 -15.35 3.45 -5.57
C LEU A 219 -14.80 3.59 -4.14
N PRO A 220 -14.44 2.48 -3.47
CA PRO A 220 -13.74 2.54 -2.19
C PRO A 220 -12.39 3.24 -2.36
N CYS A 221 -12.14 4.24 -1.50
CA CYS A 221 -10.91 5.01 -1.52
C CYS A 221 -9.82 4.33 -0.69
N TYR A 222 -8.73 3.96 -1.36
CA TYR A 222 -7.45 3.58 -0.75
C TYR A 222 -6.54 4.81 -0.75
N SER A 223 -6.10 5.23 0.43
CA SER A 223 -5.38 6.49 0.63
C SER A 223 -4.31 6.37 1.72
N THR A 224 -3.47 7.39 1.83
CA THR A 224 -2.28 7.40 2.69
C THR A 224 -2.48 8.32 3.87
N ALA A 225 -2.29 7.80 5.09
CA ALA A 225 -2.25 8.60 6.30
C ALA A 225 -1.33 7.98 7.36
N GLY A 226 -1.05 8.71 8.45
CA GLY A 226 -0.13 8.24 9.48
C GLY A 226 1.33 8.28 9.02
N VAL A 227 1.64 9.17 8.08
CA VAL A 227 2.94 9.36 7.45
C VAL A 227 3.61 10.67 7.90
N GLY A 228 4.93 10.77 7.75
CA GLY A 228 5.72 11.94 8.11
C GLY A 228 7.13 11.84 7.52
N ASP A 229 7.86 12.94 7.58
CA ASP A 229 9.13 13.19 6.88
C ASP A 229 10.34 13.05 7.83
N THR A 230 10.18 12.21 8.84
CA THR A 230 11.23 11.97 9.84
C THR A 230 11.65 10.51 9.86
N SER A 231 12.94 10.32 10.07
CA SER A 231 13.61 9.02 10.05
C SER A 231 13.61 8.29 11.39
N VAL A 232 13.18 8.96 12.46
CA VAL A 232 13.15 8.42 13.82
C VAL A 232 11.83 8.75 14.53
N PRO A 233 11.34 7.88 15.43
CA PRO A 233 10.23 8.20 16.31
C PRO A 233 10.54 9.42 17.19
N GLY A 234 9.56 10.29 17.39
CA GLY A 234 9.71 11.49 18.22
C GLY A 234 8.53 12.45 18.12
N ILE A 235 8.68 13.64 18.68
CA ILE A 235 7.64 14.68 18.69
C ILE A 235 7.29 15.11 17.26
N GLN A 236 8.29 15.33 16.41
CA GLN A 236 8.06 15.66 15.00
C GLN A 236 7.26 14.55 14.29
N ALA A 237 7.69 13.30 14.41
CA ALA A 237 6.98 12.15 13.84
C ALA A 237 5.52 12.14 14.29
N THR A 238 5.29 12.39 15.57
CA THR A 238 3.95 12.36 16.17
C THR A 238 3.07 13.46 15.56
N VAL A 239 3.57 14.70 15.48
CA VAL A 239 2.79 15.83 14.95
C VAL A 239 2.48 15.64 13.46
N GLU A 240 3.47 15.28 12.65
CA GLU A 240 3.29 15.09 11.20
C GLU A 240 2.32 13.94 10.89
N LYS A 241 2.47 12.81 11.61
CA LYS A 241 1.56 11.68 11.46
C LYS A 241 0.14 12.00 11.89
N MET A 242 -0.03 12.74 13.00
CA MET A 242 -1.37 13.15 13.47
C MET A 242 -2.07 14.07 12.46
N LEU A 243 -1.33 14.97 11.80
CA LEU A 243 -1.91 15.87 10.79
C LEU A 243 -2.60 15.08 9.68
N THR A 244 -1.92 14.09 9.11
CA THR A 244 -2.47 13.28 8.02
C THR A 244 -3.54 12.30 8.52
N LEU A 245 -3.33 11.68 9.68
CA LEU A 245 -4.24 10.70 10.28
C LEU A 245 -5.58 11.29 10.72
N VAL A 246 -5.63 12.59 11.05
CA VAL A 246 -6.91 13.27 11.33
C VAL A 246 -7.59 13.69 10.03
N ALA A 247 -6.86 14.30 9.09
CA ALA A 247 -7.47 14.93 7.92
C ALA A 247 -7.94 13.92 6.87
N VAL A 248 -7.11 12.93 6.52
CA VAL A 248 -7.39 12.01 5.41
C VAL A 248 -8.58 11.09 5.70
N PRO A 249 -8.68 10.42 6.88
CA PRO A 249 -9.85 9.61 7.19
C PRO A 249 -11.13 10.44 7.33
N ALA A 250 -11.05 11.66 7.89
CA ALA A 250 -12.20 12.57 8.01
C ALA A 250 -12.78 12.98 6.65
N SER A 251 -11.97 12.91 5.59
CA SER A 251 -12.41 13.14 4.22
C SER A 251 -13.29 12.02 3.66
N GLY A 252 -13.38 10.88 4.33
CA GLY A 252 -14.10 9.69 3.88
C GLY A 252 -13.24 8.73 3.06
N ALA A 253 -11.94 8.59 3.38
CA ALA A 253 -11.13 7.48 2.86
C ALA A 253 -11.46 6.18 3.63
N GLN A 254 -11.74 5.08 2.93
CA GLN A 254 -12.17 3.82 3.56
C GLN A 254 -10.99 2.90 3.92
N TYR A 255 -9.92 2.94 3.14
CA TYR A 255 -8.79 2.01 3.28
C TYR A 255 -7.49 2.81 3.45
N VAL A 256 -7.10 3.04 4.70
CA VAL A 256 -5.98 3.91 5.05
C VAL A 256 -4.71 3.09 5.23
N HIS A 257 -3.81 3.16 4.25
CA HIS A 257 -2.52 2.49 4.34
C HIS A 257 -1.45 3.39 5.01
N TYR A 258 -0.34 2.77 5.42
CA TYR A 258 0.76 3.40 6.18
C TYR A 258 0.36 3.99 7.55
N ALA A 259 -0.87 3.75 8.01
CA ALA A 259 -1.38 4.23 9.31
C ALA A 259 -0.40 3.93 10.47
N PHE A 260 0.32 2.82 10.39
CA PHE A 260 1.33 2.43 11.36
C PHE A 260 2.67 2.09 10.69
N GLY A 261 3.77 2.54 11.31
CA GLY A 261 5.12 2.03 11.07
C GLY A 261 5.98 2.72 9.99
N LEU A 262 5.41 3.49 9.05
CA LEU A 262 6.24 4.17 8.04
C LEU A 262 7.09 5.29 8.69
N LEU A 263 8.38 5.34 8.37
CA LEU A 263 9.30 6.44 8.69
C LEU A 263 10.12 6.75 7.43
N GLU A 264 10.55 8.01 7.26
CA GLU A 264 11.34 8.42 6.10
C GLU A 264 12.77 7.85 6.17
N ARG A 265 13.45 7.83 5.01
CA ARG A 265 14.83 7.37 4.87
C ARG A 265 15.84 8.44 5.25
#